data_AF-A0A966PUM5-F1
#
_entry.id   AF-A0A966PUM5-F1
#
_cell.length_a   1.000
_cell.length_b   1.000
_cell.length_c   1.000
_cell.angle_alpha   90.00
_cell.angle_beta   90.00
_cell.angle_gamma   90.00
#
_symmetry.space_group_name_H-M   'P 1'
#
loop_
_entity.id
_entity.type
_entity.pdbx_description
1 polymer ?
#
loop_
_entity_poly.entity_id
_entity_poly.type
_entity_poly.pdbx_seq_one_letter_code
_entity_poly.pdbx_strand_id
1 'polypeptide(L)'
;MATIAGGERGEEVIARAVAGDAQALGYLDTFGRWVAVGLVNLTNITDPNVIVIGGGMAEAADSLMPYVKKWFKELLYAPDNREHPDLRVAQLGEHAGAIGAALLGAGV
;
A
#
# COMPACT_ATOMS: atom_id res chain seq x y z
N MET A 1 8.38 2.80 19.75
CA MET A 1 7.71 2.67 18.43
C MET A 1 7.47 1.19 18.22
N ALA A 2 6.23 0.71 18.20
CA ALA A 2 5.94 -0.72 18.04
C ALA A 2 6.18 -1.13 16.58
N THR A 3 7.04 -2.10 16.36
CA THR A 3 7.37 -2.63 15.02
C THR A 3 6.59 -3.91 14.77
N ILE A 4 5.95 -4.04 13.60
CA ILE A 4 5.11 -5.19 13.23
C ILE A 4 5.91 -6.51 13.28
N ALA A 5 7.15 -6.50 12.80
CA ALA A 5 8.03 -7.67 12.73
C ALA A 5 9.21 -7.60 13.72
N GLY A 6 9.02 -7.00 14.89
CA GLY A 6 10.06 -7.01 15.94
C GLY A 6 11.40 -6.35 15.58
N GLY A 7 11.45 -5.55 14.49
CA GLY A 7 12.67 -4.89 14.00
C GLY A 7 13.34 -5.58 12.81
N GLU A 8 12.80 -6.69 12.31
CA GLU A 8 13.26 -7.32 11.07
C GLU A 8 13.12 -6.38 9.87
N ARG A 9 14.02 -6.53 8.88
CA ARG A 9 13.98 -5.74 7.65
C ARG A 9 12.80 -6.19 6.78
N GLY A 10 12.14 -5.25 6.10
CA GLY A 10 10.95 -5.54 5.30
C GLY A 10 11.21 -6.60 4.23
N GLU A 11 12.37 -6.54 3.58
CA GLU A 11 12.80 -7.45 2.52
C GLU A 11 12.96 -8.89 3.05
N GLU A 12 13.44 -9.06 4.28
CA GLU A 12 13.59 -10.37 4.92
C GLU A 12 12.23 -10.97 5.27
N VAL A 13 11.32 -10.15 5.81
CA VAL A 13 9.95 -10.57 6.11
C VAL A 13 9.23 -10.99 4.85
N ILE A 14 9.36 -10.22 3.76
CA ILE A 14 8.75 -10.55 2.47
C ILE A 14 9.33 -11.86 1.92
N ALA A 15 10.66 -12.05 1.95
CA ALA A 15 11.29 -13.28 1.49
C ALA A 15 10.79 -14.52 2.27
N ARG A 16 10.66 -14.41 3.59
CA ARG A 16 10.08 -15.46 4.44
C ARG A 16 8.62 -15.73 4.10
N ALA A 17 7.81 -14.70 3.89
CA ALA A 17 6.41 -14.83 3.51
C ALA A 17 6.25 -15.55 2.15
N VAL A 18 7.11 -15.21 1.17
CA VAL A 18 7.16 -15.90 -0.14
C VAL A 18 7.54 -17.38 0.03
N ALA A 19 8.41 -17.70 0.98
CA ALA A 19 8.76 -19.08 1.35
C ALA A 19 7.66 -19.81 2.16
N GLY A 20 6.52 -19.17 2.43
CA GLY A 20 5.39 -19.76 3.14
C GLY A 20 5.48 -19.71 4.67
N ASP A 21 6.37 -18.90 5.24
CA ASP A 21 6.48 -18.71 6.68
C ASP A 21 5.18 -18.08 7.25
N ALA A 22 4.49 -18.83 8.11
CA ALA A 22 3.20 -18.42 8.66
C ALA A 22 3.26 -17.14 9.51
N GLN A 23 4.37 -16.91 10.21
CA GLN A 23 4.55 -15.71 11.03
C GLN A 23 4.76 -14.49 10.12
N ALA A 24 5.61 -14.62 9.10
CA ALA A 24 5.85 -13.57 8.13
C ALA A 24 4.59 -13.21 7.33
N LEU A 25 3.79 -14.21 6.93
CA LEU A 25 2.47 -14.00 6.32
C LEU A 25 1.54 -13.22 7.26
N GLY A 26 1.55 -13.52 8.57
CA GLY A 26 0.82 -12.77 9.58
C GLY A 26 1.27 -11.31 9.72
N TYR A 27 2.57 -11.05 9.56
CA TYR A 27 3.11 -9.69 9.52
C TYR A 27 2.64 -8.92 8.28
N LEU A 28 2.62 -9.56 7.10
CA LEU A 28 2.11 -8.94 5.88
C LEU A 28 0.61 -8.65 5.95
N ASP A 29 -0.18 -9.54 6.54
CA ASP A 29 -1.61 -9.32 6.77
C ASP A 29 -1.86 -8.15 7.73
N THR A 30 -1.10 -8.09 8.83
CA THR A 30 -1.17 -6.97 9.79
C THR A 30 -0.75 -5.65 9.13
N PHE A 31 0.32 -5.66 8.35
CA PHE A 31 0.77 -4.50 7.59
C PHE A 31 -0.31 -4.03 6.60
N GLY A 32 -0.87 -4.97 5.82
CA GLY A 32 -1.92 -4.70 4.84
C GLY A 32 -3.15 -4.07 5.49
N ARG A 33 -3.54 -4.53 6.67
CA ARG A 33 -4.65 -3.96 7.45
C ARG A 33 -4.40 -2.50 7.81
N TRP A 34 -3.21 -2.17 8.33
CA TRP A 34 -2.92 -0.80 8.74
C TRP A 34 -2.83 0.16 7.57
N VAL A 35 -2.24 -0.27 6.45
CA VAL A 35 -2.26 0.51 5.21
C VAL A 35 -3.70 0.73 4.73
N ALA A 36 -4.52 -0.33 4.71
CA ALA A 36 -5.92 -0.25 4.31
C ALA A 36 -6.73 0.73 5.17
N VAL A 37 -6.53 0.77 6.49
CA VAL A 37 -7.18 1.76 7.38
C VAL A 37 -6.89 3.19 6.91
N GLY A 38 -5.63 3.49 6.59
CA GLY A 38 -5.25 4.82 6.06
C GLY A 38 -5.93 5.13 4.73
N LEU A 39 -5.91 4.17 3.80
CA LEU A 39 -6.53 4.33 2.49
C LEU A 39 -8.05 4.50 2.58
N VAL A 40 -8.73 3.76 3.45
CA VAL A 40 -10.18 3.88 3.69
C VAL A 40 -10.51 5.25 4.24
N ASN A 41 -9.74 5.76 5.20
CA ASN A 41 -9.94 7.10 5.73
C ASN A 41 -9.82 8.16 4.65
N LEU A 42 -8.77 8.08 3.81
CA LEU A 42 -8.62 8.98 2.66
C LEU A 42 -9.80 8.86 1.69
N THR A 43 -10.22 7.63 1.37
CA THR A 43 -11.36 7.38 0.47
C THR A 43 -12.67 7.95 1.00
N ASN A 44 -12.89 7.89 2.31
CA ASN A 44 -14.08 8.46 2.94
C ASN A 44 -14.06 10.00 3.00
N ILE A 45 -12.86 10.62 3.00
CA ILE A 45 -12.72 12.08 3.06
C ILE A 45 -12.77 12.70 1.66
N THR A 46 -12.13 12.08 0.66
CA THR A 46 -11.89 12.71 -0.64
C THR A 46 -12.63 12.05 -1.81
N ASP A 47 -13.19 10.85 -1.63
CA ASP A 47 -13.86 10.04 -2.67
C ASP A 47 -13.13 10.02 -4.04
N PRO A 48 -11.85 9.60 -4.08
CA PRO A 48 -11.07 9.65 -5.30
C PRO A 48 -11.42 8.49 -6.25
N ASN A 49 -11.23 8.69 -7.56
CA ASN A 49 -11.32 7.58 -8.52
C ASN A 49 -10.07 6.67 -8.50
N VAL A 50 -8.90 7.20 -8.13
CA VAL A 50 -7.63 6.47 -8.15
C VAL A 50 -6.80 6.86 -6.93
N ILE A 51 -6.14 5.88 -6.31
CA ILE A 51 -5.10 6.11 -5.31
C ILE A 51 -3.80 5.48 -5.80
N VAL A 52 -2.76 6.30 -5.93
CA VAL A 52 -1.43 5.85 -6.38
C VAL A 52 -0.52 5.67 -5.16
N ILE A 53 0.02 4.46 -5.00
CA ILE A 53 0.87 4.05 -3.90
C ILE A 53 2.33 4.03 -4.39
N GLY A 54 3.16 4.89 -3.82
CA GLY A 54 4.59 5.00 -4.13
C GLY A 54 5.50 4.59 -2.97
N GLY A 55 6.80 4.93 -3.10
CA GLY A 55 7.84 4.58 -2.12
C GLY A 55 8.26 3.11 -2.19
N GLY A 56 9.05 2.65 -1.22
CA GLY A 56 9.59 1.28 -1.20
C GLY A 56 8.54 0.15 -1.17
N MET A 57 7.30 0.47 -0.82
CA MET A 57 6.17 -0.47 -0.95
C MET A 57 5.87 -0.84 -2.40
N ALA A 58 6.12 0.07 -3.35
CA ALA A 58 5.85 -0.15 -4.77
C ALA A 58 6.67 -1.31 -5.35
N GLU A 59 7.90 -1.49 -4.87
CA GLU A 59 8.80 -2.58 -5.31
C GLU A 59 8.32 -3.95 -4.85
N ALA A 60 7.66 -4.02 -3.69
CA ALA A 60 7.09 -5.24 -3.12
C ALA A 60 5.58 -5.36 -3.36
N ALA A 61 5.04 -4.64 -4.34
CA ALA A 61 3.60 -4.54 -4.54
C ALA A 61 2.91 -5.89 -4.74
N ASP A 62 3.54 -6.81 -5.49
CA ASP A 62 2.96 -8.13 -5.75
C ASP A 62 2.75 -8.95 -4.46
N SER A 63 3.64 -8.78 -3.49
CA SER A 63 3.54 -9.44 -2.18
C SER A 63 2.63 -8.69 -1.21
N LEU A 64 2.53 -7.36 -1.29
CA LEU A 64 1.84 -6.55 -0.27
C LEU A 64 0.41 -6.16 -0.67
N MET A 65 0.18 -5.83 -1.94
CA MET A 65 -1.11 -5.33 -2.43
C MET A 65 -2.27 -6.29 -2.25
N PRO A 66 -2.12 -7.62 -2.33
CA PRO A 66 -3.22 -8.54 -2.04
C PRO A 66 -3.80 -8.36 -0.62
N TYR A 67 -2.94 -8.19 0.38
CA TYR A 67 -3.37 -7.96 1.77
C TYR A 67 -4.03 -6.59 1.93
N VAL A 68 -3.48 -5.56 1.30
CA VAL A 68 -4.07 -4.21 1.34
C VAL A 68 -5.45 -4.20 0.68
N LYS A 69 -5.60 -4.78 -0.51
CA LYS A 69 -6.88 -4.85 -1.23
C LYS A 69 -7.95 -5.63 -0.46
N LYS A 70 -7.56 -6.76 0.15
CA LYS A 70 -8.43 -7.55 1.04
C LYS A 70 -8.99 -6.66 2.15
N TRP A 71 -8.12 -6.06 2.96
CA TRP A 71 -8.54 -5.24 4.10
C TRP A 71 -9.24 -3.95 3.68
N PHE A 72 -8.86 -3.34 2.56
CA PHE A 72 -9.52 -2.16 2.04
C PHE A 72 -10.99 -2.42 1.77
N LYS A 73 -11.30 -3.53 1.07
CA LYS A 73 -12.69 -3.93 0.80
C LYS A 73 -13.45 -4.24 2.09
N GLU A 74 -12.82 -4.89 3.07
CA GLU A 74 -13.47 -5.23 4.34
C GLU A 74 -13.76 -4.01 5.23
N LEU A 75 -12.91 -2.98 5.18
CA LEU A 75 -12.97 -1.83 6.08
C LEU A 75 -13.68 -0.61 5.48
N LEU A 76 -13.79 -0.54 4.15
CA LEU A 76 -14.41 0.59 3.46
C LEU A 76 -15.89 0.71 3.86
N TYR A 77 -16.36 1.95 4.03
CA TYR A 77 -17.77 2.20 4.33
C TYR A 77 -18.66 1.88 3.12
N ALA A 78 -19.72 1.11 3.37
CA ALA A 78 -20.71 0.70 2.37
C ALA A 78 -20.07 0.14 1.07
N PRO A 79 -19.16 -0.85 1.18
CA PRO A 79 -18.30 -1.26 0.07
C PRO A 79 -19.08 -1.84 -1.11
N ASP A 80 -20.27 -2.42 -0.88
CA ASP A 80 -21.12 -2.97 -1.95
C ASP A 80 -22.04 -1.92 -2.59
N ASN A 81 -22.11 -0.70 -2.04
CA ASN A 81 -23.01 0.37 -2.48
C ASN A 81 -22.25 1.57 -3.08
N ARG A 82 -20.96 1.42 -3.41
CA ARG A 82 -20.14 2.47 -4.03
C ARG A 82 -19.09 1.88 -4.95
N GLU A 83 -18.64 2.69 -5.90
CA GLU A 83 -17.43 2.37 -6.67
C GLU A 83 -16.19 2.48 -5.78
N HIS A 84 -15.22 1.59 -6.01
CA HIS A 84 -13.95 1.60 -5.27
C HIS A 84 -12.91 2.39 -6.05
N PRO A 85 -12.07 3.19 -5.36
CA PRO A 85 -10.91 3.76 -6.00
C PRO A 85 -10.01 2.66 -6.55
N ASP A 86 -9.46 2.89 -7.74
CA ASP A 86 -8.46 2.02 -8.29
C ASP A 86 -7.14 2.19 -7.53
N LEU A 87 -6.71 1.15 -6.82
CA LEU A 87 -5.45 1.13 -6.09
C LEU A 87 -4.31 0.76 -7.04
N ARG A 88 -3.56 1.77 -7.47
CA ARG A 88 -2.44 1.67 -8.41
C ARG A 88 -1.10 1.82 -7.72
N VAL A 89 -0.07 1.24 -8.32
CA VAL A 89 1.33 1.40 -7.89
C VAL A 89 1.99 2.46 -8.75
N ALA A 90 2.84 3.30 -8.15
CA ALA A 90 3.57 4.33 -8.87
C ALA A 90 4.50 3.71 -9.92
N GLN A 91 4.26 4.04 -11.20
CA GLN A 91 5.00 3.47 -12.32
C GLN A 91 6.43 4.01 -12.46
N LEU A 92 6.68 5.19 -11.90
CA LEU A 92 7.99 5.86 -11.95
C LEU A 92 8.90 5.47 -10.78
N GLY A 93 8.45 4.57 -9.89
CA GLY A 93 9.24 4.02 -8.78
C GLY A 93 9.90 5.10 -7.92
N GLU A 94 11.17 4.89 -7.58
CA GLU A 94 12.01 5.82 -6.82
C GLU A 94 12.17 7.19 -7.48
N HIS A 95 12.02 7.28 -8.81
CA HIS A 95 12.17 8.53 -9.56
C HIS A 95 10.90 9.39 -9.56
N ALA A 96 9.76 8.87 -9.08
CA ALA A 96 8.48 9.59 -9.12
C ALA A 96 8.57 10.98 -8.49
N GLY A 97 9.24 11.10 -7.34
CA GLY A 97 9.42 12.37 -6.65
C GLY A 97 10.32 13.36 -7.41
N ALA A 98 11.45 12.87 -7.94
CA ALA A 98 12.40 13.71 -8.68
C ALA A 98 11.80 14.23 -9.99
N ILE A 99 11.09 13.37 -10.73
CA ILE A 99 10.40 13.75 -11.97
C ILE A 99 9.30 14.78 -11.67
N GLY A 100 8.48 14.54 -10.65
CA GLY A 100 7.44 15.48 -10.24
C GLY A 100 8.00 16.86 -9.86
N ALA A 101 9.12 16.89 -9.12
CA ALA A 101 9.80 18.13 -8.75
C ALA A 101 10.34 18.87 -9.99
N ALA A 102 10.93 18.16 -10.94
CA ALA A 102 11.43 18.75 -12.18
C ALA A 102 10.31 19.37 -13.03
N LEU A 103 9.18 18.66 -13.19
CA LEU A 103 8.01 19.18 -13.92
C LEU A 103 7.41 20.40 -13.23
N LEU A 104 7.24 20.34 -11.90
CA LEU A 104 6.73 21.46 -11.11
C LEU A 104 7.63 22.71 -11.25
N GLY A 105 8.95 22.53 -11.24
CA GLY A 105 9.92 23.61 -11.44
C GLY A 105 9.96 24.13 -12.88
N ALA A 106 9.70 23.28 -13.86
CA ALA A 106 9.63 23.66 -15.28
C ALA A 106 8.31 24.34 -15.66
N GLY A 107 7.29 24.29 -14.79
CA GLY A 107 6.00 24.94 -15.02
C GLY A 107 5.16 24.29 -16.12
N VAL A 108 5.41 23.01 -16.40
CA VAL A 108 4.65 22.18 -17.35
C VAL A 108 3.75 21.19 -16.63
#